data_AF-A0A7W1XA13-F1
#
_entry.id   AF-A0A7W1XA13-F1
#
_cell.length_a   1.000
_cell.length_b   1.000
_cell.length_c   1.000
_cell.angle_alpha   90.00
_cell.angle_beta   90.00
_cell.angle_gamma   90.00
#
_symmetry.space_group_name_H-M   'P 1'
#
loop_
_entity.id
_entity.type
_entity.pdbx_description
1 polymer ?
#
loop_
_entity_poly.entity_id
_entity_poly.type
_entity_poly.pdbx_seq_one_letter_code
_entity_poly.pdbx_strand_id
1 'polypeptide(L)'
;MEKENVAVVITPKEMYELVQEVTRSLQRIEARLDVLETRIQSANNADERSRQAINLAEDAQQRANYAYEKAKEVETRQLWLWGIIISEVIVGAIGALFYFAQKGIGG
;
A
#
# COMPACT_ATOMS: atom_id res chain seq x y z
N MET A 1 66.51 38.34 -14.01
CA MET A 1 65.61 37.18 -14.12
C MET A 1 64.30 37.68 -14.70
N GLU A 2 64.23 37.75 -16.02
CA GLU A 2 63.06 38.21 -16.76
C GLU A 2 62.22 36.96 -17.07
N LYS A 3 61.01 36.89 -16.51
CA LYS A 3 60.08 35.80 -16.80
C LYS A 3 59.55 36.03 -18.21
N GLU A 4 60.06 35.30 -19.19
CA GLU A 4 59.43 35.20 -20.50
C GLU A 4 57.99 34.76 -20.31
N ASN A 5 57.06 35.69 -20.54
CA ASN A 5 55.66 35.36 -20.75
C ASN A 5 55.59 34.66 -22.11
N VAL A 6 55.70 33.33 -22.09
CA VAL A 6 55.47 32.50 -23.28
C VAL A 6 54.02 32.70 -23.69
N ALA A 7 53.79 33.55 -24.69
CA ALA A 7 52.49 33.73 -25.31
C ALA A 7 52.14 32.41 -26.02
N VAL A 8 51.12 31.72 -25.51
CA VAL A 8 50.60 30.50 -26.14
C VAL A 8 49.91 30.92 -27.44
N VAL A 9 50.60 30.74 -28.57
CA VAL A 9 50.03 31.01 -29.89
C VAL A 9 49.23 29.80 -30.32
N ILE A 10 47.91 29.86 -30.10
CA ILE A 10 46.98 28.82 -30.56
C ILE A 10 46.77 28.99 -32.07
N THR A 11 47.03 27.94 -32.82
CA THR A 11 46.77 27.95 -34.27
C THR A 11 45.26 27.87 -34.54
N PRO A 12 44.77 28.41 -35.67
CA PRO A 12 43.35 28.29 -36.04
C PRO A 12 42.84 26.85 -36.07
N LYS A 13 43.72 25.89 -36.37
CA LYS A 13 43.42 24.45 -36.35
C LYS A 13 43.16 23.93 -34.94
N GLU A 14 44.02 24.26 -33.98
CA GLU A 14 43.83 23.88 -32.57
C GLU A 14 42.57 24.51 -31.98
N MET A 15 42.26 25.76 -32.37
CA MET A 15 40.99 26.40 -32.02
C MET A 15 39.78 25.61 -32.54
N TYR A 16 39.84 25.14 -33.79
CA TYR A 16 38.77 24.36 -34.40
C TYR A 16 38.60 22.99 -33.72
N GLU A 17 39.70 22.32 -33.38
CA GLU A 17 39.69 21.05 -32.64
C GLU A 17 39.07 21.22 -31.25
N LEU A 18 39.43 22.29 -30.52
CA LEU A 18 38.83 22.63 -29.23
C LEU A 18 37.33 22.91 -29.34
N VAL A 19 36.89 23.66 -30.35
CA VAL A 19 35.45 23.92 -30.59
C VAL A 19 34.71 22.62 -30.90
N GLN A 20 35.32 21.70 -31.66
CA GLN A 20 34.74 20.39 -31.94
C GLN A 20 34.61 19.53 -30.68
N GLU A 21 35.60 19.56 -29.80
CA GLU A 21 35.59 18.83 -28.54
C GLU A 21 34.53 19.38 -27.56
N VAL A 22 34.42 20.71 -27.47
CA VAL A 22 33.37 21.38 -26.69
C VAL A 22 32.00 21.00 -27.24
N THR A 23 31.81 21.03 -28.55
CA THR A 23 30.54 20.64 -29.20
C THR A 23 30.15 19.20 -28.86
N ARG A 24 31.09 18.25 -28.94
CA ARG A 24 30.85 16.84 -28.56
C ARG A 24 30.54 16.69 -27.07
N SER A 25 31.14 17.52 -26.23
CA SER A 25 30.91 17.49 -24.78
C SER A 25 29.55 18.07 -24.42
N LEU A 26 29.12 19.14 -25.09
CA LEU A 26 27.78 19.68 -24.96
C LEU A 26 26.71 18.69 -25.39
N GLN A 27 26.89 18.01 -26.53
CA GLN A 27 25.96 16.94 -26.97
C GLN A 27 25.86 15.80 -25.95
N ARG A 28 26.97 15.42 -25.32
CA ARG A 28 26.96 14.40 -24.26
C ARG A 28 26.27 14.88 -22.98
N ILE A 29 26.39 16.16 -22.64
CA ILE A 29 25.70 16.76 -21.49
C ILE A 29 24.20 16.80 -21.75
N GLU A 30 23.78 17.26 -22.93
CA GLU A 30 22.38 17.31 -23.35
C GLU A 30 21.74 15.92 -23.27
N ALA A 31 22.36 14.91 -23.87
CA ALA A 31 21.88 13.53 -23.79
C ALA A 31 21.79 13.00 -22.34
N ARG A 32 22.68 13.43 -21.45
CA ARG A 32 22.62 13.06 -20.03
C ARG A 32 21.51 13.79 -19.29
N LEU A 33 21.22 15.04 -19.64
CA LEU A 33 20.12 15.82 -19.07
C LEU A 33 18.77 15.22 -19.48
N ASP A 34 18.59 14.81 -20.74
CA ASP A 34 17.36 14.14 -21.19
C ASP A 34 17.09 12.84 -20.41
N VAL A 35 18.14 12.04 -20.19
CA VAL A 35 18.03 10.82 -19.39
C VAL A 35 17.74 11.14 -17.93
N LEU A 36 18.35 12.19 -17.37
CA LEU A 36 18.09 12.63 -16.00
C LEU A 36 16.63 13.07 -15.84
N GLU A 37 16.13 13.89 -16.76
CA GLU A 37 14.74 14.36 -16.76
C GLU A 37 13.76 13.18 -16.81
N THR A 38 14.00 12.24 -17.72
CA THR A 38 13.19 11.01 -17.83
C THR A 38 13.20 10.20 -16.52
N ARG A 39 14.35 10.09 -15.87
CA ARG A 39 14.49 9.39 -14.58
C ARG A 39 13.76 10.13 -13.45
N ILE A 40 13.83 11.45 -13.41
CA ILE A 40 13.12 12.26 -12.41
C ILE A 40 11.61 12.12 -12.59
N GLN A 41 11.10 12.20 -13.82
CA GLN A 41 9.69 11.98 -14.10
C GLN A 41 9.25 10.57 -13.68
N SER A 42 10.06 9.56 -13.96
CA SER A 42 9.79 8.18 -13.53
C SER A 42 9.77 8.02 -12.01
N ALA A 43 10.68 8.68 -11.29
CA ALA A 43 10.74 8.66 -9.84
C ALA A 43 9.52 9.35 -9.21
N ASN A 44 9.11 10.51 -9.74
CA ASN A 44 7.91 11.20 -9.27
C ASN A 44 6.65 10.35 -9.48
N ASN A 45 6.52 9.72 -10.65
CA ASN A 45 5.41 8.81 -10.93
C ASN A 45 5.40 7.58 -10.01
N ALA A 46 6.57 7.08 -9.63
CA ALA A 46 6.68 5.95 -8.70
C ALA A 46 6.34 6.35 -7.26
N ASP A 47 6.75 7.55 -6.81
CA ASP A 47 6.40 8.08 -5.48
C ASP A 47 4.88 8.27 -5.36
N GLU A 48 4.26 8.89 -6.37
CA GLU A 48 2.81 9.11 -6.40
C GLU A 48 2.04 7.78 -6.36
N ARG A 49 2.43 6.79 -7.18
CA ARG A 49 1.82 5.44 -7.13
C ARG A 49 2.03 4.75 -5.79
N SER A 50 3.19 4.92 -5.17
CA SER A 50 3.50 4.32 -3.87
C SER A 50 2.62 4.92 -2.77
N ARG A 51 2.43 6.25 -2.77
CA ARG A 51 1.52 6.93 -1.85
C ARG A 51 0.07 6.44 -2.03
N GLN A 52 -0.39 6.32 -3.27
CA GLN A 52 -1.73 5.80 -3.55
C GLN A 52 -1.90 4.35 -3.08
N ALA A 53 -0.89 3.50 -3.28
CA ALA A 53 -0.91 2.12 -2.80
C ALA A 53 -0.96 2.03 -1.27
N ILE A 54 -0.21 2.88 -0.56
CA ILE A 54 -0.25 2.95 0.90
C ILE A 54 -1.65 3.35 1.38
N ASN A 55 -2.22 4.43 0.82
CA ASN A 55 -3.56 4.89 1.20
C ASN A 55 -4.62 3.81 0.97
N LEU A 56 -4.53 3.06 -0.14
CA LEU A 56 -5.44 1.96 -0.43
C LEU A 56 -5.27 0.79 0.54
N ALA A 57 -4.03 0.45 0.89
CA ALA A 57 -3.74 -0.60 1.84
C ALA A 57 -4.25 -0.25 3.25
N GLU A 58 -4.11 1.00 3.67
CA GLU A 58 -4.63 1.49 4.95
C GLU A 58 -6.17 1.44 4.99
N ASP A 59 -6.86 1.90 3.95
CA ASP A 59 -8.34 1.81 3.87
C ASP A 59 -8.81 0.35 3.88
N ALA A 60 -8.14 -0.52 3.10
CA ALA A 60 -8.44 -1.95 3.10
C ALA A 60 -8.26 -2.59 4.48
N GLN A 61 -7.19 -2.23 5.19
CA GLN A 61 -6.93 -2.73 6.54
C GLN A 61 -8.00 -2.26 7.53
N GLN A 62 -8.39 -0.98 7.47
CA GLN A 62 -9.45 -0.45 8.33
C GLN A 62 -10.78 -1.16 8.10
N ARG A 63 -11.16 -1.38 6.84
CA ARG A 63 -12.39 -2.11 6.49
C ARG A 63 -12.34 -3.56 6.92
N ALA A 64 -11.19 -4.23 6.78
CA ALA A 64 -11.01 -5.60 7.22
C ALA A 64 -11.17 -5.72 8.75
N ASN A 65 -10.56 -4.81 9.50
CA ASN A 65 -10.68 -4.76 10.96
C ASN A 65 -12.13 -4.51 11.39
N TYR A 66 -12.81 -3.55 10.77
CA TYR A 66 -14.22 -3.27 11.04
C TYR A 66 -15.12 -4.49 10.74
N ALA A 67 -14.91 -5.13 9.60
CA ALA A 67 -15.67 -6.33 9.22
C ALA A 67 -15.42 -7.48 10.20
N TYR A 68 -14.19 -7.67 10.64
CA TYR A 68 -13.83 -8.69 11.62
C TYR A 68 -14.50 -8.45 12.97
N GLU A 69 -14.47 -7.21 13.48
CA GLU A 69 -15.14 -6.84 14.72
C GLU A 69 -16.66 -7.09 14.63
N LYS A 70 -17.28 -6.71 13.51
CA LYS A 70 -18.70 -6.96 13.29
C LYS A 70 -19.04 -8.43 13.18
N ALA A 71 -18.21 -9.23 12.51
CA ALA A 71 -18.37 -10.67 12.45
C ALA A 71 -18.32 -11.30 13.85
N LYS A 72 -17.38 -10.88 14.70
CA LYS A 72 -17.26 -11.36 16.09
C LYS A 72 -18.47 -10.96 16.95
N GLU A 73 -18.99 -9.74 16.77
CA GLU A 73 -20.20 -9.27 17.44
C GLU A 73 -21.41 -10.14 17.04
N VAL A 74 -21.56 -10.43 15.74
CA VAL A 74 -22.64 -11.29 15.22
C VAL A 74 -22.51 -12.72 15.73
N GLU A 75 -21.32 -13.31 15.69
CA GLU A 75 -21.06 -14.66 16.21
C GLU A 75 -21.43 -14.78 17.69
N THR A 76 -21.01 -13.80 18.50
CA THR A 76 -21.32 -13.77 19.93
C THR A 76 -22.84 -13.71 20.17
N ARG A 77 -23.54 -12.86 19.42
CA ARG A 77 -25.01 -12.75 19.51
C ARG A 77 -25.69 -14.05 19.06
N GLN A 78 -25.18 -14.70 18.02
CA GLN A 78 -25.71 -15.95 17.52
C GLN A 78 -25.55 -17.07 18.57
N LEU A 79 -24.39 -17.19 19.21
CA LEU A 79 -24.18 -18.14 20.31
C LEU A 79 -25.11 -17.87 21.49
N TRP A 80 -25.30 -16.60 21.85
CA TRP A 80 -26.24 -16.22 22.90
C TRP A 80 -27.69 -16.60 22.57
N LEU A 81 -28.14 -16.33 21.34
CA LEU A 81 -29.47 -16.72 20.87
C LEU A 81 -29.68 -18.24 20.88
N TRP A 82 -28.67 -19.00 20.43
CA TRP A 82 -28.73 -20.46 20.52
C TRP A 82 -28.82 -20.96 21.95
N GLY A 83 -28.13 -20.30 22.89
CA GLY A 83 -28.27 -20.58 24.32
C GLY A 83 -29.72 -20.48 24.81
N ILE A 84 -30.42 -19.40 24.42
CA ILE A 84 -31.84 -19.19 24.77
C ILE A 84 -32.75 -20.24 24.14
N ILE A 85 -32.57 -20.51 22.84
CA ILE A 85 -33.38 -21.50 22.12
C ILE A 85 -33.23 -22.87 22.78
N ILE A 86 -32.00 -23.27 23.11
CA ILE A 86 -31.73 -24.55 23.78
C ILE A 86 -32.36 -24.57 25.18
N SER A 87 -32.26 -23.49 25.96
CA SER A 87 -32.87 -23.45 27.29
C SER A 87 -34.39 -23.58 27.25
N GLU A 88 -35.05 -22.88 26.33
CA GLU A 88 -36.51 -22.96 26.16
C GLU A 88 -36.95 -24.35 25.73
N VAL A 89 -36.20 -25.01 24.83
CA VAL A 89 -36.46 -26.39 24.43
C VAL A 89 -36.35 -27.35 25.62
N ILE A 90 -35.33 -27.18 26.47
CA ILE A 90 -35.15 -28.02 27.67
C ILE A 90 -36.30 -27.80 28.66
N VAL A 91 -36.66 -26.55 28.97
CA VAL A 91 -37.76 -26.25 29.89
C VAL A 91 -39.09 -26.80 29.36
N GLY A 92 -39.36 -26.63 28.06
CA GLY A 92 -40.54 -27.18 27.41
C GLY A 92 -40.59 -28.72 27.47
N ALA A 93 -39.46 -29.39 27.23
CA ALA A 93 -39.37 -30.85 27.33
C ALA A 93 -39.60 -31.34 28.76
N ILE A 94 -39.01 -30.69 29.77
CA ILE A 94 -39.22 -31.02 31.18
C ILE A 94 -40.69 -30.81 31.58
N GLY A 95 -41.28 -29.68 31.19
CA GLY A 95 -42.69 -29.37 31.47
C GLY A 95 -43.64 -30.42 30.86
N ALA A 96 -43.38 -30.85 29.63
CA ALA A 96 -44.13 -31.92 28.99
C ALA A 96 -44.02 -33.25 29.74
N LEU A 97 -42.82 -33.63 30.18
CA LEU A 97 -42.59 -34.85 30.98
C LEU A 97 -43.38 -34.81 32.30
N PHE A 98 -43.39 -33.68 33.02
CA PHE A 98 -44.18 -33.51 34.23
C PHE A 98 -45.69 -33.61 33.98
N TYR A 99 -46.19 -32.99 32.90
CA TYR A 99 -47.59 -33.07 32.53
C TYR A 99 -48.04 -34.51 32.27
N PHE A 100 -47.26 -35.27 31.48
CA PHE A 100 -47.56 -36.68 31.22
C PHE A 100 -47.45 -37.55 32.47
N ALA A 101 -46.47 -37.31 33.34
CA ALA A 101 -46.32 -38.03 34.61
C ALA A 101 -47.51 -37.79 35.56
N GLN A 102 -47.97 -36.53 35.72
CA GLN A 102 -49.15 -36.23 36.55
C GLN A 102 -50.43 -36.85 35.98
N LYS A 103 -50.62 -36.79 34.66
CA LYS A 103 -51.80 -37.38 34.00
C LYS A 103 -51.81 -38.92 34.06
N GLY A 104 -50.64 -39.56 34.08
CA GLY A 104 -50.51 -41.01 34.19
C GLY A 104 -50.64 -41.57 35.61
N ILE A 105 -50.37 -40.77 36.64
CA ILE A 105 -50.52 -41.17 38.06
C ILE A 105 -51.94 -40.88 38.60
N GLY A 106 -52.68 -39.95 37.97
CA GLY A 106 -54.05 -39.60 38.34
C GLY A 106 -55.16 -40.36 37.60
N GLY A 107 -54.81 -41.42 36.85
CA GLY A 107 -55.74 -42.33 36.17
C GLY A 107 -55.84 -43.68 36.86
#